data_AF-A0A7R9PCW7-F1
#
_entry.id   AF-A0A7R9PCW7-F1
#
_cell.length_a   1.000
_cell.length_b   1.000
_cell.length_c   1.000
_cell.angle_alpha   90.00
_cell.angle_beta   90.00
_cell.angle_gamma   90.00
#
_symmetry.space_group_name_H-M   'P 1'
#
loop_
_entity.id
_entity.type
_entity.pdbx_description
1 polymer ?
#
loop_
_entity_poly.entity_id
_entity_poly.type
_entity_poly.pdbx_seq_one_letter_code
_entity_poly.pdbx_strand_id
1 'polypeptide(L)'
;EPDEVLSKSGRCSPLCSSWHDYESELSDSEHCEEGLKEKAWPQEVSLCLDGALLGDIPARYTIPAIRTHEFPVVGVWVDPRVAPGFRYRVRPIQEQLANALVVLSSTAGDGDIEVRISGQRKGQTESHHFFGGKALTLQSIGRGYTRRVTFEGDSLNDNDNYFWSDSWPLGLAFELEVTRPGEKYTLHDANSVAVGTSEIVEMTSPQEEVSHVILDDGSVEKTVRVRLLCKVEWFEGQLTASLPVRGLAVVVKPKSGDGKARVVRVMNVTVGGNMRGFTLTPGVSDQCRRITVSGQLIGDVPIQYTVIGLNAYEIPVSCMEGTTVTKYIYVDVTCHVTLKSREDIVEAMRVSGTAVVVREPGQPKARLRRIENVGLASQLNLLFVNRQTVLVFYPL
;
A
#
# COMPACT_ATOMS: atom_id res chain seq x y z
N GLU A 1 -2.27 -47.52 -51.88
CA GLU A 1 -3.75 -47.55 -51.79
C GLU A 1 -4.12 -48.80 -51.00
N PRO A 2 -4.96 -48.70 -49.96
CA PRO A 2 -6.27 -48.04 -50.04
C PRO A 2 -6.64 -47.10 -48.86
N ASP A 3 -7.82 -46.50 -49.03
CA ASP A 3 -8.82 -45.98 -48.07
C ASP A 3 -8.69 -44.59 -47.40
N GLU A 4 -9.44 -43.65 -47.97
CA GLU A 4 -9.96 -42.43 -47.36
C GLU A 4 -11.00 -42.72 -46.27
N VAL A 5 -10.90 -42.09 -45.08
CA VAL A 5 -12.06 -41.69 -44.25
C VAL A 5 -11.77 -40.41 -43.46
N LEU A 6 -12.53 -39.37 -43.80
CA LEU A 6 -13.08 -38.25 -43.03
C LEU A 6 -12.34 -37.56 -41.85
N SER A 7 -12.41 -36.23 -41.97
CA SER A 7 -12.28 -35.15 -41.01
C SER A 7 -12.86 -35.37 -39.61
N LYS A 8 -12.21 -34.75 -38.61
CA LYS A 8 -12.87 -34.01 -37.52
C LYS A 8 -11.87 -33.16 -36.72
N SER A 9 -12.13 -31.86 -36.75
CA SER A 9 -11.68 -30.86 -35.77
C SER A 9 -12.22 -31.20 -34.37
N GLY A 10 -11.35 -31.22 -33.36
CA GLY A 10 -11.71 -31.21 -31.93
C GLY A 10 -11.38 -29.83 -31.38
N ARG A 11 -12.36 -28.92 -31.26
CA ARG A 11 -13.26 -28.72 -30.11
C ARG A 11 -12.51 -28.36 -28.82
N CYS A 12 -12.25 -27.07 -28.67
CA CYS A 12 -12.35 -26.40 -27.37
C CYS A 12 -13.80 -26.52 -26.88
N SER A 13 -13.98 -27.05 -25.68
CA SER A 13 -15.27 -27.04 -25.01
C SER A 13 -15.49 -25.69 -24.31
N PRO A 14 -16.70 -25.10 -24.39
CA PRO A 14 -17.04 -23.83 -23.78
C PRO A 14 -17.63 -24.05 -22.38
N LEU A 15 -17.11 -23.32 -21.39
CA LEU A 15 -17.85 -23.00 -20.17
C LEU A 15 -17.99 -21.48 -20.12
N CYS A 16 -18.76 -20.97 -21.08
CA CYS A 16 -19.39 -19.66 -21.01
C CYS A 16 -20.83 -19.93 -20.55
N SER A 17 -21.06 -19.83 -19.24
CA SER A 17 -22.40 -19.65 -18.70
C SER A 17 -22.66 -18.16 -18.60
N SER A 18 -23.65 -17.74 -19.37
CA SER A 18 -24.28 -16.42 -19.40
C SER A 18 -24.62 -15.89 -18.01
N TRP A 19 -24.19 -14.67 -17.72
CA TRP A 19 -24.86 -13.79 -16.78
C TRP A 19 -25.18 -12.50 -17.52
N HIS A 20 -26.37 -12.47 -18.11
CA HIS A 20 -27.03 -11.22 -18.45
C HIS A 20 -27.72 -10.67 -17.19
N ASP A 21 -27.75 -9.35 -17.13
CA ASP A 21 -28.59 -8.50 -16.28
C ASP A 21 -28.12 -8.28 -14.83
N TYR A 22 -27.32 -7.21 -14.64
CA TYR A 22 -27.37 -6.40 -13.43
C TYR A 22 -26.97 -4.94 -13.76
N GLU A 23 -27.87 -4.24 -14.44
CA GLU A 23 -27.93 -2.77 -14.47
C GLU A 23 -29.21 -2.30 -13.77
N SER A 24 -29.12 -1.13 -13.13
CA SER A 24 -30.09 -0.50 -12.21
C SER A 24 -30.11 -1.18 -10.82
N GLU A 25 -29.85 -0.49 -9.71
CA GLU A 25 -30.59 0.69 -9.25
C GLU A 25 -29.67 1.77 -8.63
N LEU A 26 -29.89 3.01 -9.09
CA LEU A 26 -29.50 4.26 -8.44
C LEU A 26 -30.81 4.93 -8.01
N SER A 27 -31.18 4.82 -6.74
CA SER A 27 -31.87 5.85 -5.94
C SER A 27 -32.37 5.24 -4.64
N ASP A 28 -31.83 5.68 -3.50
CA ASP A 28 -32.62 6.50 -2.59
C ASP A 28 -31.77 6.95 -1.40
N SER A 29 -31.93 8.25 -1.12
CA SER A 29 -31.42 8.95 0.03
C SER A 29 -32.21 8.58 1.27
N GLU A 30 -31.59 7.91 2.24
CA GLU A 30 -32.07 7.89 3.62
C GLU A 30 -30.94 8.11 4.61
N HIS A 31 -31.35 8.69 5.72
CA HIS A 31 -30.58 9.42 6.71
C HIS A 31 -29.52 8.62 7.48
N CYS A 32 -28.56 9.39 7.99
CA CYS A 32 -27.61 9.06 9.02
C CYS A 32 -28.26 8.36 10.22
N GLU A 33 -27.85 7.13 10.52
CA GLU A 33 -27.56 6.56 11.85
C GLU A 33 -27.34 5.06 11.71
N GLU A 34 -26.07 4.62 11.55
CA GLU A 34 -25.71 3.24 11.89
C GLU A 34 -24.42 3.24 12.68
N GLY A 35 -24.59 3.14 14.00
CA GLY A 35 -23.52 2.82 14.93
C GLY A 35 -22.91 1.46 14.63
N LEU A 36 -21.61 1.33 14.95
CA LEU A 36 -20.95 0.12 15.44
C LEU A 36 -21.58 -1.22 15.01
N LYS A 37 -21.66 -1.50 13.70
CA LYS A 37 -21.93 -2.87 13.23
C LYS A 37 -20.64 -3.68 13.32
N GLU A 38 -20.65 -4.52 14.35
CA GLU A 38 -19.94 -5.80 14.52
C GLU A 38 -18.78 -6.10 13.58
N LYS A 39 -17.61 -6.36 14.17
CA LYS A 39 -16.52 -7.12 13.53
C LYS A 39 -17.08 -8.47 13.07
N ALA A 40 -17.53 -8.54 11.82
CA ALA A 40 -17.85 -9.80 11.15
C ALA A 40 -16.55 -10.60 11.03
N TRP A 41 -16.38 -11.58 11.94
CA TRP A 41 -15.28 -12.54 11.86
C TRP A 41 -15.37 -13.29 10.52
N PRO A 42 -14.24 -13.59 9.87
CA PRO A 42 -14.27 -14.32 8.61
C PRO A 42 -15.00 -15.65 8.81
N GLN A 43 -16.03 -15.90 8.00
CA GLN A 43 -16.79 -17.14 8.05
C GLN A 43 -15.84 -18.29 7.66
N GLU A 44 -15.70 -19.24 8.57
CA GLU A 44 -14.95 -20.46 8.32
C GLU A 44 -15.87 -21.52 7.70
N VAL A 45 -15.39 -22.17 6.66
CA VAL A 45 -16.13 -23.19 5.91
C VAL A 45 -15.37 -24.51 5.89
N SER A 46 -16.07 -25.60 5.60
CA SER A 46 -15.46 -26.90 5.30
C SER A 46 -15.51 -27.13 3.78
N LEU A 47 -14.39 -27.57 3.20
CA LEU A 47 -14.27 -27.82 1.77
C LEU A 47 -13.94 -29.29 1.49
N CYS A 48 -14.64 -29.88 0.52
CA CYS A 48 -14.26 -31.16 -0.07
C CYS A 48 -13.51 -30.88 -1.38
N LEU A 49 -12.27 -31.33 -1.47
CA LEU A 49 -11.37 -31.09 -2.59
C LEU A 49 -11.05 -32.42 -3.28
N ASP A 50 -10.97 -32.41 -4.61
CA ASP A 50 -10.66 -33.61 -5.41
C ASP A 50 -9.60 -33.28 -6.46
N GLY A 51 -8.39 -33.82 -6.29
CA GLY A 51 -7.26 -33.55 -7.20
C GLY A 51 -7.55 -33.85 -8.68
N ALA A 52 -8.55 -34.69 -8.98
CA ALA A 52 -9.01 -34.95 -10.35
C ALA A 52 -9.47 -33.67 -11.07
N LEU A 53 -10.05 -32.69 -10.34
CA LEU A 53 -10.52 -31.42 -10.89
C LEU A 53 -9.38 -30.55 -11.40
N LEU A 54 -8.15 -30.79 -10.93
CA LEU A 54 -6.94 -30.10 -11.38
C LEU A 54 -6.24 -30.83 -12.53
N GLY A 55 -6.81 -31.95 -13.02
CA GLY A 55 -6.13 -32.86 -13.93
C GLY A 55 -4.96 -33.60 -13.27
N ASP A 56 -4.96 -33.70 -11.93
CA ASP A 56 -3.96 -34.40 -11.14
C ASP A 56 -4.54 -35.72 -10.58
N ILE A 57 -3.78 -36.41 -9.72
CA ILE A 57 -4.19 -37.63 -9.04
C ILE A 57 -5.50 -37.39 -8.26
N PRO A 58 -6.50 -38.30 -8.35
CA PRO A 58 -7.83 -38.15 -7.76
C PRO A 58 -7.85 -38.37 -6.23
N ALA A 59 -6.91 -37.74 -5.51
CA ALA A 59 -6.89 -37.73 -4.06
C ALA A 59 -7.94 -36.74 -3.54
N ARG A 60 -8.71 -37.18 -2.54
CA ARG A 60 -9.78 -36.38 -1.93
C ARG A 60 -9.41 -35.92 -0.53
N TYR A 61 -9.70 -34.66 -0.23
CA TYR A 61 -9.41 -34.04 1.06
C TYR A 61 -10.65 -33.34 1.59
N THR A 62 -10.91 -33.50 2.89
CA THR A 62 -11.91 -32.70 3.60
C THR A 62 -11.16 -31.74 4.51
N ILE A 63 -11.21 -30.45 4.18
CA ILE A 63 -10.50 -29.40 4.90
C ILE A 63 -11.50 -28.61 5.75
N PRO A 64 -11.39 -28.66 7.09
CA PRO A 64 -12.21 -27.83 7.98
C PRO A 64 -11.63 -26.42 8.12
N ALA A 65 -12.42 -25.50 8.67
CA ALA A 65 -11.92 -24.23 9.23
C ALA A 65 -11.09 -23.35 8.28
N ILE A 66 -11.41 -23.35 6.98
CA ILE A 66 -10.80 -22.43 6.01
C ILE A 66 -11.62 -21.15 5.90
N ARG A 67 -10.95 -19.99 5.90
CA ARG A 67 -11.63 -18.70 5.76
C ARG A 67 -11.92 -18.43 4.29
N THR A 68 -13.01 -17.72 4.01
CA THR A 68 -13.47 -17.43 2.63
C THR A 68 -12.44 -16.73 1.73
N HIS A 69 -11.49 -16.00 2.32
CA HIS A 69 -10.41 -15.28 1.61
C HIS A 69 -9.11 -16.09 1.49
N GLU A 70 -9.06 -17.30 2.06
CA GLU A 70 -7.87 -18.15 2.06
C GLU A 70 -7.95 -19.23 0.97
N PHE A 71 -6.78 -19.70 0.54
CA PHE A 71 -6.63 -20.72 -0.48
C PHE A 71 -5.99 -21.99 0.11
N PRO A 72 -6.62 -23.17 -0.03
CA PRO A 72 -6.10 -24.40 0.54
C PRO A 72 -4.94 -24.98 -0.28
N VAL A 73 -3.95 -25.49 0.44
CA VAL A 73 -2.84 -26.30 -0.11
C VAL A 73 -2.67 -27.55 0.75
N VAL A 74 -2.91 -28.73 0.18
CA VAL A 74 -2.82 -30.03 0.88
C VAL A 74 -2.44 -31.15 -0.09
N GLY A 75 -1.41 -31.93 0.23
CA GLY A 75 -0.97 -33.06 -0.60
C GLY A 75 -0.78 -32.67 -2.07
N VAL A 76 -1.54 -33.29 -2.99
CA VAL A 76 -1.52 -32.93 -4.43
C VAL A 76 -2.36 -31.71 -4.78
N TRP A 77 -3.30 -31.31 -3.91
CA TRP A 77 -4.17 -30.17 -4.15
C TRP A 77 -3.45 -28.86 -3.83
N VAL A 78 -3.32 -28.01 -4.83
CA VAL A 78 -2.94 -26.61 -4.68
C VAL A 78 -4.04 -25.80 -5.33
N ASP A 79 -4.72 -24.95 -4.58
CA ASP A 79 -5.77 -24.09 -5.13
C ASP A 79 -5.23 -23.35 -6.37
N PRO A 80 -5.92 -23.39 -7.53
CA PRO A 80 -5.46 -22.77 -8.77
C PRO A 80 -5.13 -21.27 -8.67
N ARG A 81 -5.68 -20.58 -7.67
CA ARG A 81 -5.43 -19.16 -7.43
C ARG A 81 -4.07 -18.92 -6.75
N VAL A 82 -3.47 -19.94 -6.15
CA VAL A 82 -2.12 -19.88 -5.57
C VAL A 82 -1.09 -19.94 -6.69
N ALA A 83 -0.44 -18.80 -6.96
CA ALA A 83 0.48 -18.63 -8.07
C ALA A 83 1.83 -18.07 -7.59
N PRO A 84 2.96 -18.59 -8.08
CA PRO A 84 4.27 -17.99 -7.81
C PRO A 84 4.34 -16.54 -8.29
N GLY A 85 5.13 -15.71 -7.61
CA GLY A 85 5.28 -14.28 -7.85
C GLY A 85 4.37 -13.41 -6.98
N PHE A 86 3.33 -13.98 -6.37
CA PHE A 86 2.43 -13.30 -5.43
C PHE A 86 2.84 -13.54 -3.98
N ARG A 87 2.41 -12.66 -3.07
CA ARG A 87 2.75 -12.74 -1.65
C ARG A 87 1.60 -13.34 -0.86
N TYR A 88 1.93 -14.25 0.07
CA TYR A 88 0.94 -14.93 0.89
C TYR A 88 1.34 -14.97 2.36
N ARG A 89 0.38 -14.69 3.26
CA ARG A 89 0.47 -15.13 4.65
C ARG A 89 0.03 -16.59 4.70
N VAL A 90 0.74 -17.41 5.47
CA VAL A 90 0.47 -18.84 5.53
C VAL A 90 0.23 -19.23 6.99
N ARG A 91 -0.77 -20.08 7.21
CA ARG A 91 -1.01 -20.74 8.50
C ARG A 91 -1.34 -22.22 8.30
N PRO A 92 -1.08 -23.08 9.29
CA PRO A 92 -1.62 -24.42 9.29
C PRO A 92 -3.14 -24.37 9.42
N ILE A 93 -3.81 -25.29 8.72
CA ILE A 93 -5.22 -25.54 8.94
C ILE A 93 -5.31 -26.45 10.16
N GLN A 94 -6.13 -26.06 11.13
CA GLN A 94 -6.31 -26.80 12.37
C GLN A 94 -7.78 -27.18 12.46
N GLU A 95 -8.03 -28.39 12.95
CA GLU A 95 -9.36 -28.74 13.37
C GLU A 95 -9.70 -27.83 14.54
N GLN A 96 -10.82 -27.11 14.46
CA GLN A 96 -11.40 -26.56 15.68
C GLN A 96 -11.85 -27.77 16.49
N LEU A 97 -10.96 -28.28 17.34
CA LEU A 97 -11.39 -29.05 18.49
C LEU A 97 -12.26 -28.08 19.27
N ALA A 98 -13.58 -28.18 19.11
CA ALA A 98 -14.50 -27.71 20.12
C ALA A 98 -13.98 -28.36 21.40
N ASN A 99 -13.31 -27.59 22.26
CA ASN A 99 -12.68 -28.07 23.49
C ASN A 99 -13.80 -28.56 24.44
N ALA A 100 -14.36 -29.73 24.14
CA ALA A 100 -15.23 -30.48 25.01
C ALA A 100 -14.33 -31.43 25.78
N LEU A 101 -13.90 -31.00 26.97
CA LEU A 101 -13.38 -31.92 27.96
C LEU A 101 -14.57 -32.80 28.39
N VAL A 102 -14.69 -34.01 27.82
CA VAL A 102 -15.68 -35.00 28.26
C VAL A 102 -15.17 -35.61 29.56
N VAL A 103 -15.61 -35.08 30.71
CA VAL A 103 -15.40 -35.74 32.00
C VAL A 103 -16.50 -36.78 32.16
N LEU A 104 -16.18 -38.06 31.92
CA LEU A 104 -17.05 -39.16 32.29
C LEU A 104 -16.86 -39.44 33.79
N SER A 105 -17.76 -38.93 34.63
CA SER A 105 -17.83 -39.38 36.03
C SER A 105 -19.01 -40.35 36.21
N SER A 106 -18.70 -41.60 36.52
CA SER A 106 -19.67 -42.61 36.91
C SER A 106 -19.94 -42.48 38.41
N THR A 107 -21.14 -42.05 38.81
CA THR A 107 -21.64 -42.28 40.16
C THR A 107 -22.37 -43.61 40.19
N ALA A 108 -21.86 -44.56 40.97
CA ALA A 108 -22.50 -45.86 41.15
C ALA A 108 -23.88 -45.70 41.80
N GLY A 109 -24.93 -46.06 41.07
CA GLY A 109 -26.31 -46.13 41.57
C GLY A 109 -27.32 -45.56 40.57
N ASP A 110 -28.02 -46.46 39.89
CA ASP A 110 -29.20 -46.25 39.03
C ASP A 110 -29.08 -45.27 37.84
N GLY A 111 -28.80 -45.86 36.67
CA GLY A 111 -29.62 -45.64 35.48
C GLY A 111 -29.36 -44.45 34.56
N ASP A 112 -28.97 -43.27 35.05
CA ASP A 112 -28.93 -42.06 34.21
C ASP A 112 -27.54 -41.40 34.17
N ILE A 113 -26.96 -41.34 32.97
CA ILE A 113 -25.72 -40.61 32.69
C ILE A 113 -26.08 -39.14 32.46
N GLU A 114 -25.83 -38.28 33.44
CA GLU A 114 -26.00 -36.83 33.28
C GLU A 114 -24.76 -36.23 32.59
N VAL A 115 -24.88 -35.86 31.31
CA VAL A 115 -23.83 -35.17 30.55
C VAL A 115 -23.86 -33.68 30.88
N ARG A 116 -23.01 -33.23 31.80
CA ARG A 116 -22.82 -31.79 32.08
C ARG A 116 -21.71 -31.21 31.20
N ILE A 117 -22.09 -30.43 30.19
CA ILE A 117 -21.16 -29.66 29.35
C ILE A 117 -20.84 -28.35 30.07
N SER A 118 -19.63 -28.23 30.65
CA SER A 118 -19.13 -26.95 31.18
C SER A 118 -17.95 -26.46 30.34
N GLY A 119 -18.23 -25.55 29.41
CA GLY A 119 -17.21 -24.95 28.56
C GLY A 119 -16.41 -23.88 29.30
N GLN A 120 -15.15 -24.15 29.64
CA GLN A 120 -14.18 -23.09 29.96
C GLN A 120 -13.39 -22.74 28.69
N ARG A 121 -13.62 -21.54 28.15
CA ARG A 121 -12.73 -20.94 27.13
C ARG A 121 -11.40 -20.60 27.80
N LYS A 122 -10.42 -21.50 27.72
CA LYS A 122 -9.03 -21.19 28.08
C LYS A 122 -8.29 -20.80 26.81
N GLY A 123 -7.93 -19.51 26.72
CA GLY A 123 -6.84 -18.97 25.90
C GLY A 123 -6.92 -19.23 24.40
N GLN A 124 -7.50 -18.28 23.66
CA GLN A 124 -7.04 -17.81 22.35
C GLN A 124 -5.92 -18.66 21.73
N THR A 125 -6.27 -19.68 20.94
CA THR A 125 -5.35 -20.33 20.02
C THR A 125 -5.02 -19.28 18.97
N GLU A 126 -3.94 -18.53 19.19
CA GLU A 126 -3.41 -17.67 18.13
C GLU A 126 -3.13 -18.58 16.93
N SER A 127 -3.85 -18.35 15.84
CA SER A 127 -3.59 -18.96 14.54
C SER A 127 -2.12 -18.70 14.22
N HIS A 128 -1.27 -19.69 14.51
CA HIS A 128 0.18 -19.56 14.41
C HIS A 128 0.57 -19.46 12.93
N HIS A 129 0.67 -18.24 12.42
CA HIS A 129 1.10 -18.01 11.06
C HIS A 129 2.61 -18.33 10.95
N PHE A 130 3.00 -18.90 9.82
CA PHE A 130 4.41 -19.04 9.48
C PHE A 130 5.06 -17.68 9.30
N PHE A 131 6.39 -17.64 9.33
CA PHE A 131 7.20 -16.45 9.05
C PHE A 131 6.86 -15.26 9.96
N GLY A 132 6.43 -15.53 11.20
CA GLY A 132 6.00 -14.50 12.15
C GLY A 132 4.80 -13.69 11.67
N GLY A 133 3.92 -14.29 10.86
CA GLY A 133 2.75 -13.62 10.29
C GLY A 133 3.05 -12.74 9.08
N LYS A 134 4.30 -12.67 8.62
CA LYS A 134 4.67 -11.91 7.43
C LYS A 134 4.22 -12.64 6.17
N ALA A 135 3.65 -11.90 5.22
CA ALA A 135 3.44 -12.45 3.90
C ALA A 135 4.77 -12.46 3.12
N LEU A 136 5.10 -13.57 2.50
CA LEU A 136 6.30 -13.72 1.69
C LEU A 136 5.92 -14.01 0.23
N THR A 137 6.76 -13.57 -0.71
CA THR A 137 6.60 -13.89 -2.13
C THR A 137 6.79 -15.39 -2.35
N LEU A 138 5.79 -16.07 -2.90
CA LEU A 138 5.88 -17.46 -3.32
C LEU A 138 6.79 -17.56 -4.54
N GLN A 139 7.92 -18.26 -4.45
CA GLN A 139 8.89 -18.38 -5.54
C GLN A 139 8.57 -19.55 -6.46
N SER A 140 8.19 -20.70 -5.90
CA SER A 140 7.92 -21.91 -6.68
C SER A 140 7.04 -22.90 -5.95
N ILE A 141 6.31 -23.68 -6.74
CA ILE A 141 5.60 -24.88 -6.29
C ILE A 141 6.21 -26.06 -7.05
N GLY A 142 6.82 -26.97 -6.30
CA GLY A 142 7.44 -28.19 -6.82
C GLY A 142 6.41 -29.12 -7.47
N ARG A 143 6.90 -30.02 -8.31
CA ARG A 143 6.10 -31.07 -8.95
C ARG A 143 6.10 -32.34 -8.09
N GLY A 144 5.15 -33.24 -8.35
CA GLY A 144 5.06 -34.55 -7.70
C GLY A 144 3.92 -34.64 -6.69
N TYR A 145 3.86 -35.79 -6.01
CA TYR A 145 2.81 -36.13 -5.04
C TYR A 145 2.81 -35.23 -3.80
N THR A 146 4.01 -34.88 -3.38
CA THR A 146 4.28 -33.96 -2.28
C THR A 146 5.00 -32.76 -2.88
N ARG A 147 4.34 -31.60 -2.86
CA ARG A 147 4.83 -30.41 -3.57
C ARG A 147 5.62 -29.54 -2.61
N ARG A 148 6.89 -29.27 -2.95
CA ARG A 148 7.71 -28.30 -2.20
C ARG A 148 7.23 -26.90 -2.52
N VAL A 149 6.68 -26.21 -1.54
CA VAL A 149 6.24 -24.82 -1.68
C VAL A 149 7.33 -23.94 -1.08
N THR A 150 7.96 -23.10 -1.91
CA THR A 150 9.13 -22.30 -1.52
C THR A 150 8.83 -20.82 -1.64
N PHE A 151 9.11 -20.08 -0.57
CA PHE A 151 8.94 -18.63 -0.45
C PHE A 151 10.28 -17.92 -0.53
N GLU A 152 10.24 -16.59 -0.70
CA GLU A 152 11.44 -15.78 -0.64
C GLU A 152 12.14 -15.89 0.72
N GLY A 153 13.45 -16.11 0.68
CA GLY A 153 14.32 -16.15 1.84
C GLY A 153 15.35 -15.03 1.80
N ASP A 154 16.08 -14.86 2.90
CA ASP A 154 17.08 -13.82 3.04
C ASP A 154 18.36 -14.12 2.22
N SER A 155 18.57 -15.38 1.87
CA SER A 155 19.72 -15.82 1.08
C SER A 155 19.31 -16.72 -0.09
N LEU A 156 20.07 -16.65 -1.18
CA LEU A 156 19.84 -17.47 -2.38
C LEU A 156 20.27 -18.93 -2.20
N ASN A 157 21.29 -19.16 -1.37
CA ASN A 157 21.92 -20.48 -1.24
C ASN A 157 21.38 -21.29 -0.05
N ASP A 158 20.86 -20.59 0.96
CA ASP A 158 20.33 -21.19 2.18
C ASP A 158 18.97 -20.54 2.47
N ASN A 159 17.91 -21.26 2.09
CA ASN A 159 16.54 -20.77 2.20
C ASN A 159 15.69 -21.82 2.91
N ASP A 160 15.40 -21.56 4.18
CA ASP A 160 14.53 -22.38 5.03
C ASP A 160 13.05 -22.03 4.89
N ASN A 161 12.69 -21.04 4.06
CA ASN A 161 11.31 -20.62 3.86
C ASN A 161 10.58 -21.53 2.88
N TYR A 162 10.54 -22.83 3.18
CA TYR A 162 9.77 -23.80 2.41
C TYR A 162 9.08 -24.80 3.33
N PHE A 163 8.05 -25.44 2.78
CA PHE A 163 7.41 -26.59 3.39
C PHE A 163 6.92 -27.51 2.28
N TRP A 164 6.53 -28.72 2.67
CA TRP A 164 5.88 -29.64 1.76
C TRP A 164 4.36 -29.54 1.94
N SER A 165 3.61 -29.70 0.86
CA SER A 165 2.14 -29.61 0.90
C SER A 165 1.46 -30.67 1.80
N ASP A 166 2.18 -31.69 2.22
CA ASP A 166 1.74 -32.73 3.17
C ASP A 166 2.34 -32.57 4.58
N SER A 167 3.13 -31.51 4.83
CA SER A 167 3.74 -31.27 6.14
C SER A 167 2.69 -31.06 7.25
N TRP A 168 1.43 -30.79 6.86
CA TRP A 168 0.30 -30.59 7.76
C TRP A 168 -0.87 -31.49 7.35
N PRO A 169 -1.40 -32.33 8.26
CA PRO A 169 -2.46 -33.30 7.92
C PRO A 169 -3.71 -32.69 7.30
N LEU A 170 -4.09 -31.48 7.73
CA LEU A 170 -5.25 -30.75 7.21
C LEU A 170 -4.87 -29.70 6.16
N GLY A 171 -3.59 -29.64 5.80
CA GLY A 171 -3.05 -28.68 4.85
C GLY A 171 -2.76 -27.31 5.45
N LEU A 172 -2.56 -26.36 4.53
CA LEU A 172 -2.14 -25.00 4.79
C LEU A 172 -3.13 -24.04 4.13
N ALA A 173 -3.42 -22.94 4.82
CA ALA A 173 -4.26 -21.86 4.31
C ALA A 173 -3.37 -20.68 3.89
N PHE A 174 -3.54 -20.24 2.65
CA PHE A 174 -2.79 -19.14 2.03
C PHE A 174 -3.69 -17.92 1.91
N GLU A 175 -3.34 -16.83 2.57
CA GLU A 175 -4.03 -15.54 2.46
C GLU A 175 -3.22 -14.61 1.54
N LEU A 176 -3.84 -14.10 0.48
CA LEU A 176 -3.22 -13.21 -0.49
C LEU A 176 -2.94 -11.82 0.11
N GLU A 177 -1.76 -11.26 -0.14
CA GLU A 177 -1.42 -9.89 0.27
C GLU A 177 -0.82 -9.09 -0.89
N VAL A 178 -1.60 -8.15 -1.42
CA VAL A 178 -1.17 -7.30 -2.55
C VAL A 178 -0.77 -5.89 -2.13
N THR A 179 -1.38 -5.34 -1.08
CA THR A 179 -0.98 -4.05 -0.48
C THR A 179 -0.47 -4.20 0.95
N ARG A 180 0.35 -3.25 1.43
CA ARG A 180 0.98 -3.26 2.77
C ARG A 180 1.01 -1.89 3.45
N PRO A 181 1.16 -1.83 4.80
CA PRO A 181 1.36 -0.56 5.49
C PRO A 181 2.63 0.14 5.01
N GLY A 182 2.59 1.47 4.95
CA GLY A 182 3.68 2.33 4.47
C GLY A 182 3.75 2.48 2.96
N GLU A 183 2.99 1.71 2.18
CA GLU A 183 2.89 1.94 0.73
C GLU A 183 2.16 3.26 0.46
N LYS A 184 2.70 4.03 -0.49
CA LYS A 184 2.20 5.36 -0.86
C LYS A 184 1.60 5.35 -2.26
N TYR A 185 0.56 6.16 -2.43
CA TYR A 185 -0.21 6.27 -3.66
C TYR A 185 -0.54 7.73 -3.96
N THR A 186 -0.68 8.03 -5.25
CA THR A 186 -1.24 9.28 -5.76
C THR A 186 -2.73 9.06 -6.03
N LEU A 187 -3.59 9.94 -5.51
CA LEU A 187 -5.04 9.92 -5.73
C LEU A 187 -5.38 10.67 -7.00
N HIS A 188 -6.08 10.02 -7.91
CA HIS A 188 -6.66 10.62 -9.10
C HIS A 188 -8.19 10.63 -8.98
N ASP A 189 -8.81 11.73 -9.38
CA ASP A 189 -10.27 11.83 -9.51
C ASP A 189 -10.78 11.11 -10.77
N ALA A 190 -12.09 11.17 -11.02
CA ALA A 190 -12.73 10.55 -12.18
C ALA A 190 -12.24 11.12 -13.53
N ASN A 191 -11.65 12.33 -13.54
CA ASN A 191 -11.07 12.94 -14.73
C ASN A 191 -9.57 12.60 -14.87
N SER A 192 -9.06 11.65 -14.09
CA SER A 192 -7.65 11.27 -14.00
C SER A 192 -6.73 12.38 -13.50
N VAL A 193 -7.28 13.43 -12.90
CA VAL A 193 -6.50 14.54 -12.33
C VAL A 193 -6.04 14.15 -10.94
N ALA A 194 -4.75 14.32 -10.66
CA ALA A 194 -4.21 14.05 -9.35
C ALA A 194 -4.69 15.11 -8.34
N VAL A 195 -5.27 14.66 -7.23
CA VAL A 195 -5.96 15.50 -6.23
C VAL A 195 -5.38 15.35 -4.82
N GLY A 196 -4.50 14.39 -4.61
CA GLY A 196 -3.86 14.17 -3.31
C GLY A 196 -2.92 12.98 -3.30
N THR A 197 -2.41 12.68 -2.11
CA THR A 197 -1.58 11.50 -1.83
C THR A 197 -2.21 10.70 -0.70
N SER A 198 -1.84 9.43 -0.61
CA SER A 198 -2.33 8.52 0.42
C SER A 198 -1.23 7.55 0.82
N GLU A 199 -1.11 7.32 2.13
CA GLU A 199 -0.23 6.32 2.71
C GLU A 199 -1.09 5.29 3.46
N ILE A 200 -0.89 4.01 3.17
CA ILE A 200 -1.59 2.93 3.88
C ILE A 200 -1.06 2.85 5.31
N VAL A 201 -1.95 2.99 6.29
CA VAL A 201 -1.64 2.84 7.71
C VAL A 201 -1.84 1.39 8.14
N GLU A 202 -2.99 0.80 7.77
CA GLU A 202 -3.31 -0.59 8.08
C GLU A 202 -4.39 -1.14 7.13
N MET A 203 -4.54 -2.47 7.15
CA MET A 203 -5.63 -3.17 6.46
C MET A 203 -6.80 -3.33 7.44
N THR A 204 -7.99 -2.89 7.03
CA THR A 204 -9.20 -3.01 7.87
C THR A 204 -9.92 -4.34 7.67
N SER A 205 -9.59 -5.09 6.61
CA SER A 205 -10.03 -6.46 6.37
C SER A 205 -8.97 -7.26 5.62
N PRO A 206 -9.09 -8.61 5.59
CA PRO A 206 -8.36 -9.45 4.64
C PRO A 206 -8.57 -8.99 3.19
N GLN A 207 -7.62 -9.31 2.32
CA GLN A 207 -7.66 -8.97 0.89
C GLN A 207 -8.26 -10.14 0.13
N GLU A 208 -9.28 -9.89 -0.68
CA GLU A 208 -10.08 -10.93 -1.33
C GLU A 208 -9.85 -10.92 -2.84
N GLU A 209 -9.38 -12.03 -3.40
CA GLU A 209 -9.31 -12.17 -4.86
C GLU A 209 -10.73 -12.18 -5.45
N VAL A 210 -11.00 -11.26 -6.37
CA VAL A 210 -12.26 -11.16 -7.11
C VAL A 210 -12.15 -11.95 -8.41
N SER A 211 -11.03 -11.81 -9.12
CA SER A 211 -10.77 -12.52 -10.37
C SER A 211 -9.28 -12.57 -10.69
N HIS A 212 -8.90 -13.45 -11.61
CA HIS A 212 -7.59 -13.44 -12.25
C HIS A 212 -7.69 -13.83 -13.72
N VAL A 213 -6.76 -13.34 -14.52
CA VAL A 213 -6.66 -13.61 -15.95
C VAL A 213 -5.19 -13.81 -16.31
N ILE A 214 -4.93 -14.77 -17.20
CA ILE A 214 -3.63 -14.89 -17.87
C ILE A 214 -3.71 -14.09 -19.16
N LEU A 215 -2.88 -13.06 -19.29
CA LEU A 215 -2.83 -12.17 -20.45
C LEU A 215 -2.12 -12.86 -21.63
N ASP A 216 -2.27 -12.30 -22.84
CA ASP A 216 -1.70 -12.87 -24.07
C ASP A 216 -0.16 -12.94 -24.05
N ASP A 217 0.48 -12.02 -23.34
CA ASP A 217 1.93 -12.02 -23.10
C ASP A 217 2.37 -13.09 -22.06
N GLY A 218 1.40 -13.78 -21.45
CA GLY A 218 1.53 -14.77 -20.38
C GLY A 218 1.75 -14.19 -18.99
N SER A 219 1.61 -12.87 -18.81
CA SER A 219 1.54 -12.24 -17.50
C SER A 219 0.24 -12.63 -16.80
N VAL A 220 0.23 -12.59 -15.46
CA VAL A 220 -0.95 -12.90 -14.65
C VAL A 220 -1.46 -11.62 -14.01
N GLU A 221 -2.69 -11.25 -14.32
CA GLU A 221 -3.39 -10.15 -13.67
C GLU A 221 -4.37 -10.71 -12.63
N LYS A 222 -4.36 -10.15 -11.42
CA LYS A 222 -5.35 -10.41 -10.37
C LYS A 222 -6.07 -9.12 -10.01
N THR A 223 -7.38 -9.19 -9.90
CA THR A 223 -8.21 -8.13 -9.30
C THR A 223 -8.53 -8.53 -7.86
N VAL A 224 -8.14 -7.70 -6.91
CA VAL A 224 -8.23 -7.98 -5.47
C VAL A 224 -8.97 -6.86 -4.76
N ARG A 225 -10.02 -7.20 -4.01
CA ARG A 225 -10.74 -6.24 -3.17
C ARG A 225 -9.91 -5.91 -1.94
N VAL A 226 -9.70 -4.62 -1.71
CA VAL A 226 -8.93 -4.10 -0.58
C VAL A 226 -9.78 -3.15 0.26
N ARG A 227 -9.60 -3.23 1.58
CA ARG A 227 -10.16 -2.28 2.55
C ARG A 227 -9.02 -1.82 3.47
N LEU A 228 -8.74 -0.54 3.41
CA LEU A 228 -7.54 0.08 3.95
C LEU A 228 -7.94 1.22 4.88
N LEU A 229 -7.12 1.50 5.87
CA LEU A 229 -7.10 2.78 6.55
C LEU A 229 -5.90 3.54 6.02
N CYS A 230 -6.11 4.72 5.45
CA CYS A 230 -5.05 5.51 4.84
C CYS A 230 -4.97 6.90 5.44
N LYS A 231 -3.75 7.41 5.59
CA LYS A 231 -3.51 8.83 5.81
C LYS A 231 -3.56 9.52 4.45
N VAL A 232 -4.58 10.33 4.22
CA VAL A 232 -4.83 11.03 2.95
C VAL A 232 -4.49 12.51 3.11
N GLU A 233 -3.70 13.04 2.18
CA GLU A 233 -3.36 14.46 2.07
C GLU A 233 -3.90 15.00 0.75
N TRP A 234 -4.85 15.93 0.82
CA TRP A 234 -5.41 16.58 -0.36
C TRP A 234 -4.53 17.74 -0.81
N PHE A 235 -4.32 17.89 -2.13
CA PHE A 235 -3.56 19.01 -2.68
C PHE A 235 -4.27 20.34 -2.46
N GLU A 236 -5.60 20.33 -2.48
CA GLU A 236 -6.43 21.48 -2.14
C GLU A 236 -6.86 21.39 -0.67
N GLY A 237 -6.60 22.45 0.11
CA GLY A 237 -7.15 22.60 1.47
C GLY A 237 -6.26 22.20 2.64
N GLN A 238 -5.00 21.76 2.43
CA GLN A 238 -4.01 21.43 3.49
C GLN A 238 -4.52 20.51 4.62
N LEU A 239 -5.58 19.74 4.38
CA LEU A 239 -6.16 18.85 5.38
C LEU A 239 -5.60 17.44 5.17
N THR A 240 -4.88 16.96 6.17
CA THR A 240 -4.48 15.56 6.28
C THR A 240 -5.44 14.82 7.21
N ALA A 241 -6.01 13.72 6.74
CA ALA A 241 -6.97 12.93 7.52
C ALA A 241 -6.72 11.43 7.37
N SER A 242 -6.92 10.68 8.46
CA SER A 242 -6.96 9.22 8.42
C SER A 242 -8.35 8.77 8.02
N LEU A 243 -8.50 8.23 6.81
CA LEU A 243 -9.78 7.91 6.21
C LEU A 243 -9.83 6.43 5.77
N PRO A 244 -11.00 5.77 5.90
CA PRO A 244 -11.20 4.46 5.29
C PRO A 244 -11.17 4.58 3.76
N VAL A 245 -10.44 3.68 3.12
CA VAL A 245 -10.28 3.60 1.67
C VAL A 245 -10.66 2.19 1.22
N ARG A 246 -11.58 2.08 0.27
CA ARG A 246 -12.02 0.78 -0.30
C ARG A 246 -11.89 0.83 -1.81
N GLY A 247 -11.45 -0.26 -2.43
CA GLY A 247 -11.34 -0.34 -3.88
C GLY A 247 -10.95 -1.72 -4.40
N LEU A 248 -10.66 -1.78 -5.70
CA LEU A 248 -10.19 -2.98 -6.40
C LEU A 248 -8.75 -2.77 -6.86
N ALA A 249 -7.81 -3.43 -6.20
CA ALA A 249 -6.40 -3.44 -6.60
C ALA A 249 -6.21 -4.33 -7.82
N VAL A 250 -5.63 -3.78 -8.88
CA VAL A 250 -5.19 -4.52 -10.06
C VAL A 250 -3.71 -4.82 -9.91
N VAL A 251 -3.37 -6.10 -9.94
CA VAL A 251 -2.04 -6.59 -9.59
C VAL A 251 -1.53 -7.45 -10.73
N VAL A 252 -0.38 -7.09 -11.28
CA VAL A 252 0.19 -7.78 -12.44
C VAL A 252 1.49 -8.43 -12.04
N LYS A 253 1.59 -9.72 -12.32
CA LYS A 253 2.84 -10.48 -12.31
C LYS A 253 3.32 -10.64 -13.76
N PRO A 254 4.45 -10.03 -14.14
CA PRO A 254 4.96 -10.18 -15.49
C PRO A 254 5.47 -11.61 -15.73
N LYS A 255 5.35 -12.11 -16.96
CA LYS A 255 5.95 -13.40 -17.37
C LYS A 255 7.47 -13.39 -17.28
N SER A 256 8.08 -12.29 -17.71
CA SER A 256 9.54 -12.08 -17.77
C SER A 256 10.00 -11.01 -16.78
N GLY A 257 11.25 -11.08 -16.33
CA GLY A 257 11.83 -10.15 -15.35
C GLY A 257 12.01 -10.80 -13.99
N ASP A 258 11.78 -10.02 -12.92
CA ASP A 258 11.86 -10.53 -11.53
C ASP A 258 10.74 -11.52 -11.18
N GLY A 259 9.71 -11.63 -12.04
CA GLY A 259 8.57 -12.50 -11.85
C GLY A 259 7.72 -12.14 -10.62
N LYS A 260 7.89 -10.93 -10.06
CA LYS A 260 7.18 -10.48 -8.86
C LYS A 260 5.94 -9.67 -9.22
N ALA A 261 4.83 -10.02 -8.59
CA ALA A 261 3.57 -9.32 -8.71
C ALA A 261 3.68 -7.91 -8.09
N ARG A 262 3.13 -6.92 -8.78
CA ARG A 262 3.06 -5.54 -8.30
C ARG A 262 1.68 -4.96 -8.54
N VAL A 263 1.22 -4.15 -7.60
CA VAL A 263 0.00 -3.36 -7.78
C VAL A 263 0.29 -2.36 -8.90
N VAL A 264 -0.56 -2.32 -9.92
CA VAL A 264 -0.47 -1.34 -11.02
C VAL A 264 -1.32 -0.12 -10.69
N ARG A 265 -2.50 -0.34 -10.11
CA ARG A 265 -3.44 0.69 -9.67
C ARG A 265 -4.50 0.09 -8.74
N VAL A 266 -5.18 0.94 -7.98
CA VAL A 266 -6.43 0.59 -7.29
C VAL A 266 -7.55 1.41 -7.91
N MET A 267 -8.57 0.77 -8.45
CA MET A 267 -9.70 1.41 -9.13
C MET A 267 -10.98 1.35 -8.29
N ASN A 268 -11.98 2.13 -8.72
CA ASN A 268 -13.28 2.25 -8.04
C ASN A 268 -13.12 2.57 -6.55
N VAL A 269 -12.19 3.49 -6.27
CA VAL A 269 -11.79 3.79 -4.90
C VAL A 269 -12.77 4.76 -4.27
N THR A 270 -13.23 4.42 -3.07
CA THR A 270 -13.99 5.32 -2.20
C THR A 270 -13.10 5.76 -1.04
N VAL A 271 -13.17 7.04 -0.67
CA VAL A 271 -12.34 7.66 0.37
C VAL A 271 -13.24 8.36 1.38
N GLY A 272 -13.17 7.96 2.65
CA GLY A 272 -13.92 8.62 3.74
C GLY A 272 -15.45 8.58 3.58
N GLY A 273 -15.98 7.60 2.83
CA GLY A 273 -17.42 7.50 2.51
C GLY A 273 -17.84 8.28 1.26
N ASN A 274 -16.95 9.06 0.65
CA ASN A 274 -17.22 9.71 -0.63
C ASN A 274 -17.12 8.69 -1.78
N MET A 275 -18.21 8.53 -2.53
CA MET A 275 -18.32 7.58 -3.65
C MET A 275 -17.78 8.10 -4.99
N ARG A 276 -17.08 9.24 -5.01
CA ARG A 276 -16.37 9.67 -6.23
C ARG A 276 -15.35 8.58 -6.58
N GLY A 277 -15.50 7.92 -7.73
CA GLY A 277 -14.67 6.79 -8.15
C GLY A 277 -13.22 7.19 -8.38
N PHE A 278 -12.43 7.27 -7.31
CA PHE A 278 -11.02 7.62 -7.37
C PHE A 278 -10.21 6.45 -7.96
N THR A 279 -9.02 6.78 -8.44
CA THR A 279 -7.99 5.79 -8.78
C THR A 279 -6.73 6.09 -7.98
N LEU A 280 -6.14 5.06 -7.36
CA LEU A 280 -4.84 5.15 -6.72
C LEU A 280 -3.77 4.60 -7.65
N THR A 281 -2.74 5.39 -7.90
CA THR A 281 -1.54 4.97 -8.64
C THR A 281 -0.39 4.81 -7.64
N PRO A 282 0.33 3.69 -7.62
CA PRO A 282 1.47 3.51 -6.72
C PRO A 282 2.53 4.60 -6.88
N GLY A 283 3.10 5.02 -5.76
CA GLY A 283 4.07 6.11 -5.69
C GLY A 283 3.44 7.49 -5.44
N VAL A 284 4.29 8.44 -5.11
CA VAL A 284 3.90 9.84 -4.89
C VAL A 284 4.43 10.68 -6.04
N SER A 285 3.53 11.37 -6.74
CA SER A 285 3.90 12.38 -7.73
C SER A 285 3.77 13.78 -7.12
N ASP A 286 4.89 14.30 -6.60
CA ASP A 286 4.94 15.67 -6.03
C ASP A 286 4.74 16.76 -7.09
N GLN A 287 4.98 16.43 -8.37
CA GLN A 287 4.76 17.33 -9.51
C GLN A 287 3.28 17.64 -9.74
N CYS A 288 2.35 16.91 -9.13
CA CYS A 288 0.93 17.12 -9.34
C CYS A 288 0.30 18.16 -8.40
N ARG A 289 1.07 18.74 -7.47
CA ARG A 289 0.56 19.70 -6.50
C ARG A 289 0.04 20.97 -7.19
N ARG A 290 -1.20 21.36 -6.88
CA ARG A 290 -1.80 22.63 -7.29
C ARG A 290 -1.52 23.72 -6.27
N ILE A 291 -1.06 24.88 -6.74
CA ILE A 291 -0.91 26.09 -5.95
C ILE A 291 -1.81 27.15 -6.56
N THR A 292 -2.84 27.55 -5.81
CA THR A 292 -3.70 28.67 -6.21
C THR A 292 -3.11 29.97 -5.69
N VAL A 293 -2.85 30.90 -6.60
CA VAL A 293 -2.38 32.25 -6.32
C VAL A 293 -3.50 33.21 -6.69
N SER A 294 -3.88 34.09 -5.77
CA SER A 294 -4.87 35.14 -6.04
C SER A 294 -4.18 36.47 -6.25
N GLY A 295 -4.54 37.19 -7.32
CA GLY A 295 -4.11 38.57 -7.53
C GLY A 295 -4.47 39.48 -6.35
N GLN A 296 -5.59 39.22 -5.67
CA GLN A 296 -6.00 39.96 -4.48
C GLN A 296 -4.96 39.90 -3.35
N LEU A 297 -4.25 38.76 -3.20
CA LEU A 297 -3.23 38.57 -2.15
C LEU A 297 -1.98 39.44 -2.37
N ILE A 298 -1.80 39.96 -3.57
CA ILE A 298 -0.68 40.83 -3.96
C ILE A 298 -1.13 42.24 -4.37
N GLY A 299 -2.39 42.60 -4.10
CA GLY A 299 -2.97 43.89 -4.46
C GLY A 299 -3.30 44.07 -5.95
N ASP A 300 -3.36 42.98 -6.71
CA ASP A 300 -3.72 42.95 -8.13
C ASP A 300 -5.23 42.74 -8.34
N VAL A 301 -5.66 42.83 -9.60
CA VAL A 301 -6.99 42.39 -10.06
C VAL A 301 -7.25 40.98 -9.49
N PRO A 302 -8.42 40.71 -8.88
CA PRO A 302 -8.72 39.49 -8.13
C PRO A 302 -8.94 38.26 -9.05
N ILE A 303 -8.00 38.03 -9.96
CA ILE A 303 -7.91 36.85 -10.82
C ILE A 303 -7.19 35.77 -10.03
N GLN A 304 -7.75 34.57 -10.03
CA GLN A 304 -7.14 33.39 -9.44
C GLN A 304 -6.38 32.62 -10.52
N TYR A 305 -5.12 32.30 -10.25
CA TYR A 305 -4.27 31.49 -11.10
C TYR A 305 -4.00 30.15 -10.39
N THR A 306 -4.27 29.03 -11.07
CA THR A 306 -3.90 27.71 -10.57
C THR A 306 -2.62 27.26 -11.27
N VAL A 307 -1.54 27.15 -10.52
CA VAL A 307 -0.26 26.65 -11.01
C VAL A 307 -0.12 25.19 -10.62
N ILE A 308 0.23 24.35 -11.58
CA ILE A 308 0.39 22.90 -11.43
C ILE A 308 1.84 22.57 -11.82
N GLY A 309 2.46 21.54 -11.25
CA GLY A 309 3.81 21.14 -11.67
C GLY A 309 4.94 21.60 -10.75
N LEU A 310 4.65 22.41 -9.73
CA LEU A 310 5.70 22.98 -8.89
C LEU A 310 6.15 21.98 -7.83
N ASN A 311 7.46 21.78 -7.72
CA ASN A 311 8.04 21.06 -6.60
C ASN A 311 7.75 21.80 -5.28
N ALA A 312 7.82 21.10 -4.14
CA ALA A 312 7.53 21.69 -2.82
C ALA A 312 8.41 22.91 -2.46
N TYR A 313 9.58 23.04 -3.10
CA TYR A 313 10.52 24.15 -2.94
C TYR A 313 10.38 25.23 -4.02
N GLU A 314 9.50 25.05 -5.00
CA GLU A 314 9.25 26.02 -6.07
C GLU A 314 8.05 26.91 -5.73
N ILE A 315 8.16 28.20 -6.04
CA ILE A 315 7.14 29.21 -5.71
C ILE A 315 6.69 29.86 -7.02
N PRO A 316 5.37 29.94 -7.30
CA PRO A 316 4.88 30.65 -8.45
C PRO A 316 5.17 32.15 -8.28
N VAL A 317 5.79 32.76 -9.29
CA VAL A 317 6.12 34.19 -9.29
C VAL A 317 5.14 34.92 -10.20
N SER A 318 4.23 35.70 -9.62
CA SER A 318 3.57 36.80 -10.32
C SER A 318 4.30 38.10 -9.96
N CYS A 319 4.69 38.87 -10.97
CA CYS A 319 5.30 40.18 -10.74
C CYS A 319 4.43 41.24 -11.41
N MET A 320 3.92 42.18 -10.62
CA MET A 320 3.44 43.44 -11.16
C MET A 320 4.62 44.25 -11.68
N GLU A 321 4.47 44.86 -12.86
CA GLU A 321 5.37 45.92 -13.30
C GLU A 321 5.33 47.07 -12.28
N GLY A 322 6.49 47.64 -11.94
CA GLY A 322 6.59 48.77 -11.02
C GLY A 322 6.77 48.43 -9.52
N THR A 323 6.84 47.15 -9.13
CA THR A 323 7.00 46.76 -7.72
C THR A 323 8.44 46.37 -7.35
N THR A 324 8.88 46.77 -6.15
CA THR A 324 10.13 46.29 -5.54
C THR A 324 9.89 44.91 -4.96
N VAL A 325 10.54 43.88 -5.50
CA VAL A 325 10.45 42.51 -4.99
C VAL A 325 11.54 42.30 -3.95
N THR A 326 11.17 41.99 -2.71
CA THR A 326 12.09 41.60 -1.65
C THR A 326 11.87 40.13 -1.30
N LYS A 327 12.92 39.30 -1.37
CA LYS A 327 12.91 37.90 -0.96
C LYS A 327 13.84 37.68 0.22
N TYR A 328 13.41 36.83 1.14
CA TYR A 328 14.19 36.36 2.28
C TYR A 328 14.54 34.90 2.00
N ILE A 329 15.83 34.63 1.81
CA ILE A 329 16.33 33.31 1.38
C ILE A 329 17.24 32.79 2.47
N TYR A 330 16.93 31.62 3.02
CA TYR A 330 17.87 30.96 3.91
C TYR A 330 19.10 30.52 3.12
N VAL A 331 20.27 30.94 3.57
CA VAL A 331 21.55 30.61 2.95
C VAL A 331 22.39 29.87 3.96
N ASP A 332 23.08 28.84 3.48
CA ASP A 332 24.04 28.06 4.23
C ASP A 332 25.19 27.74 3.28
N VAL A 333 26.26 28.53 3.40
CA VAL A 333 27.36 28.54 2.44
C VAL A 333 28.69 28.51 3.17
N THR A 334 29.71 27.94 2.53
CA THR A 334 31.09 28.09 2.99
C THR A 334 31.73 29.22 2.19
N CYS A 335 32.21 30.26 2.87
CA CYS A 335 32.86 31.41 2.23
C CYS A 335 34.11 31.85 2.98
N HIS A 336 35.01 32.55 2.29
CA HIS A 336 36.16 33.19 2.92
C HIS A 336 35.71 34.48 3.60
N VAL A 337 35.81 34.53 4.92
CA VAL A 337 35.50 35.71 5.73
C VAL A 337 36.82 36.42 6.03
N THR A 338 36.91 37.70 5.64
CA THR A 338 38.04 38.56 5.98
C THR A 338 37.64 39.49 7.11
N LEU A 339 38.29 39.36 8.26
CA LEU A 339 38.12 40.28 9.37
C LEU A 339 39.21 41.34 9.30
N LYS A 340 38.82 42.58 8.97
CA LYS A 340 39.73 43.72 9.00
C LYS A 340 40.12 44.04 10.44
N SER A 341 41.31 43.60 10.84
CA SER A 341 41.93 43.88 12.13
C SER A 341 43.31 44.52 11.92
N ARG A 342 44.17 44.62 12.95
CA ARG A 342 45.57 45.06 12.75
C ARG A 342 46.35 44.12 11.81
N GLU A 343 45.91 42.87 11.71
CA GLU A 343 46.34 41.88 10.72
C GLU A 343 45.08 41.36 10.01
N ASP A 344 45.07 41.35 8.68
CA ASP A 344 43.93 40.83 7.90
C ASP A 344 43.92 39.29 8.00
N ILE A 345 42.98 38.76 8.76
CA ILE A 345 42.79 37.31 8.89
C ILE A 345 41.70 36.90 7.91
N VAL A 346 42.06 35.99 6.99
CA VAL A 346 41.14 35.36 6.04
C VAL A 346 40.94 33.91 6.45
N GLU A 347 39.70 33.55 6.81
CA GLU A 347 39.36 32.18 7.20
C GLU A 347 38.19 31.67 6.37
N ALA A 348 38.27 30.42 5.90
CA ALA A 348 37.14 29.75 5.26
C ALA A 348 36.16 29.29 6.33
N MET A 349 34.94 29.83 6.31
CA MET A 349 33.96 29.59 7.35
C MET A 349 32.60 29.26 6.75
N ARG A 350 31.88 28.35 7.42
CA ARG A 350 30.46 28.13 7.14
C ARG A 350 29.65 29.27 7.76
N VAL A 351 28.89 29.94 6.91
CA VAL A 351 28.04 31.08 7.22
C VAL A 351 26.62 30.70 6.86
N SER A 352 25.77 30.64 7.88
CA SER A 352 24.32 30.42 7.71
C SER A 352 23.56 31.69 8.07
N GLY A 353 22.50 32.03 7.36
CA GLY A 353 21.68 33.20 7.69
C GLY A 353 20.53 33.42 6.73
N THR A 354 19.87 34.58 6.82
CA THR A 354 18.79 34.97 5.92
C THR A 354 19.27 36.05 4.97
N ALA A 355 19.50 35.70 3.72
CA ALA A 355 19.82 36.62 2.63
C ALA A 355 18.58 37.42 2.23
N VAL A 356 18.67 38.74 2.30
CA VAL A 356 17.67 39.69 1.82
C VAL A 356 18.04 40.09 0.40
N VAL A 357 17.29 39.59 -0.59
CA VAL A 357 17.52 39.83 -2.01
C VAL A 357 16.44 40.78 -2.53
N VAL A 358 16.85 41.87 -3.19
CA VAL A 358 15.93 42.92 -3.65
C VAL A 358 16.07 43.12 -5.16
N ARG A 359 14.93 43.24 -5.85
CA ARG A 359 14.85 43.72 -7.23
C ARG A 359 13.96 44.95 -7.27
N GLU A 360 14.56 46.11 -7.56
CA GLU A 360 13.84 47.36 -7.72
C GLU A 360 13.14 47.44 -9.09
N PRO A 361 12.11 48.30 -9.23
CA PRO A 361 11.44 48.53 -10.51
C PRO A 361 12.43 48.90 -11.61
N GLY A 362 12.26 48.32 -12.80
CA GLY A 362 13.12 48.56 -13.95
C GLY A 362 14.49 47.86 -13.91
N GLN A 363 14.85 47.19 -12.81
CA GLN A 363 16.09 46.41 -12.74
C GLN A 363 15.88 44.99 -13.30
N PRO A 364 16.73 44.54 -14.24
CA PRO A 364 16.60 43.21 -14.85
C PRO A 364 17.11 42.08 -13.94
N LYS A 365 17.86 42.40 -12.88
CA LYS A 365 18.46 41.42 -11.96
C LYS A 365 18.22 41.82 -10.51
N ALA A 366 17.86 40.83 -9.68
CA ALA A 366 17.82 41.00 -8.24
C ALA A 366 19.25 41.03 -7.68
N ARG A 367 19.48 41.83 -6.65
CA ARG A 367 20.77 41.96 -5.97
C ARG A 367 20.63 41.52 -4.52
N LEU A 368 21.64 40.82 -4.01
CA LEU A 368 21.76 40.63 -2.58
C LEU A 368 21.92 42.00 -1.93
N ARG A 369 21.09 42.31 -0.94
CA ARG A 369 21.16 43.58 -0.19
C ARG A 369 21.97 43.42 1.08
N ARG A 370 21.71 42.33 1.81
CA ARG A 370 22.39 41.97 3.06
C ARG A 370 22.05 40.54 3.48
N ILE A 371 22.80 39.99 4.42
CA ILE A 371 22.49 38.75 5.13
C ILE A 371 22.31 39.08 6.61
N GLU A 372 21.17 38.71 7.18
CA GLU A 372 20.83 38.89 8.59
C GLU A 372 20.82 37.55 9.34
N ASN A 373 20.75 37.59 10.66
CA ASN A 373 20.70 36.41 11.53
C ASN A 373 21.86 35.43 11.26
N VAL A 374 23.07 36.01 11.10
CA VAL A 374 24.24 35.26 10.68
C VAL A 374 24.76 34.37 11.81
N GLY A 375 24.76 33.07 11.57
CA GLY A 375 25.44 32.05 12.37
C GLY A 375 26.81 31.72 11.79
N LEU A 376 27.83 31.70 12.65
CA LEU A 376 29.22 31.36 12.30
C LEU A 376 29.64 30.08 13.02
N ALA A 377 30.24 29.13 12.29
CA ALA A 377 30.61 27.83 12.83
C ALA A 377 31.94 27.78 13.63
N SER A 378 32.72 28.87 13.67
CA SER A 378 34.10 28.88 14.24
C SER A 378 34.21 29.56 15.62
N GLN A 379 35.42 29.54 16.20
CA GLN A 379 35.76 30.21 17.47
C GLN A 379 35.46 31.72 17.47
N LEU A 380 35.29 32.34 16.30
CA LEU A 380 34.80 33.71 16.15
C LEU A 380 33.40 33.93 16.72
N ASN A 381 32.56 32.89 16.78
CA ASN A 381 31.24 32.99 17.39
C ASN A 381 31.35 33.41 18.87
N LEU A 382 32.39 32.97 19.59
CA LEU A 382 32.66 33.38 20.98
C LEU A 382 32.99 34.88 21.12
N LEU A 383 33.54 35.52 20.08
CA LEU A 383 33.84 36.96 20.08
C LEU A 383 32.58 37.83 20.00
N PHE A 384 31.50 37.31 19.39
CA PHE A 384 30.24 38.05 19.17
C PHE A 384 29.11 37.63 20.12
N VAL A 385 29.16 36.40 20.67
CA VAL A 385 28.19 35.90 21.66
C VAL A 385 28.19 36.74 22.95
N ASN A 386 29.34 37.27 23.37
CA ASN A 386 29.44 38.03 24.62
C ASN A 386 28.97 39.50 24.53
N ARG A 387 28.58 40.01 23.36
CA ARG A 387 28.29 41.44 23.16
C ARG A 387 26.86 41.79 22.72
N GLN A 388 25.94 40.83 22.63
CA GLN A 388 24.58 41.06 22.08
C GLN A 388 24.59 41.82 20.74
N THR A 389 25.63 41.64 19.93
CA THR A 389 25.81 42.37 18.67
C THR A 389 25.08 41.64 17.54
N VAL A 390 24.19 42.34 16.85
CA VAL A 390 23.55 41.84 15.63
C VAL A 390 24.57 41.86 14.49
N LEU A 391 24.87 40.70 13.92
CA LEU A 391 25.72 40.57 12.73
C LEU A 391 24.87 40.68 11.46
N VAL A 392 25.20 41.68 10.64
CA VAL A 392 24.61 41.89 9.31
C VAL A 392 25.75 41.97 8.30
N PHE A 393 25.74 41.08 7.31
CA PHE A 393 26.76 41.07 6.26
C PHE A 393 26.22 41.84 5.06
N TYR A 394 27.02 42.76 4.52
CA TYR A 394 26.70 43.47 3.30
C TYR A 394 27.57 42.94 2.15
N PRO A 395 27.00 42.70 0.96
CA PRO A 395 27.80 42.38 -0.21
C PRO A 395 28.70 43.57 -0.59
N LEU A 396 29.91 43.27 -1.05
CA LEU A 396 30.88 44.26 -1.55
C LEU A 396 30.47 44.83 -2.91
#